data_AF-A0A6J7SHT6-F1
#
_entry.id   AF-A0A6J7SHT6-F1
#
_cell.length_a   1.000
_cell.length_b   1.000
_cell.length_c   1.000
_cell.angle_alpha   90.00
_cell.angle_beta   90.00
_cell.angle_gamma   90.00
#
_symmetry.space_group_name_H-M   'P 1'
#
loop_
_entity.id
_entity.type
_entity.pdbx_description
1 polymer ?
#
loop_
_entity_poly.entity_id
_entity_poly.type
_entity_poly.pdbx_seq_one_letter_code
_entity_poly.pdbx_strand_id
1 'polypeptide(L)' 'MIAGGEDVEAGAVSFRFRDGTQRNSIPIDQAIEEIVASIKGRVQV' A
#
# COMPACT_ATOMS: atom_id res chain seq x y z
N MET A 1 -17.08 7.13 -8.78
CA MET A 1 -16.87 5.69 -8.59
C MET A 1 -15.46 5.55 -8.04
N ILE A 2 -15.27 5.09 -6.79
CA ILE A 2 -13.93 4.79 -6.28
C ILE A 2 -13.56 3.47 -6.95
N ALA A 3 -12.73 3.57 -7.99
CA ALA A 3 -12.14 2.42 -8.67
C ALA A 3 -11.22 1.73 -7.66
N GLY A 4 -11.78 0.79 -6.90
CA GLY A 4 -11.06 -0.09 -5.98
C GLY A 4 -11.55 -1.53 -6.06
N GLY A 5 -12.36 -1.86 -7.06
CA GLY A 5 -12.87 -3.22 -7.29
C GLY A 5 -11.90 -4.09 -8.11
N GLU A 6 -11.16 -3.50 -9.05
CA GLU A 6 -10.31 -4.24 -9.99
C GLU A 6 -8.90 -4.55 -9.42
N ASP A 7 -8.40 -3.73 -8.48
CA ASP A 7 -7.14 -4.00 -7.75
C ASP A 7 -7.23 -5.20 -6.79
N VAL A 8 -8.44 -5.57 -6.34
CA VAL A 8 -8.64 -6.78 -5.52
C VAL A 8 -8.39 -8.05 -6.34
N GLU A 9 -8.73 -8.04 -7.64
CA GLU A 9 -8.54 -9.18 -8.53
C GLU A 9 -7.10 -9.31 -9.04
N ALA A 10 -6.36 -8.19 -9.15
CA ALA A 10 -4.94 -8.16 -9.52
C ALA A 10 -3.98 -8.29 -8.32
N GLY A 11 -4.50 -8.21 -7.09
CA GLY A 11 -3.72 -8.39 -5.87
C GLY A 11 -2.68 -7.30 -5.64
N ALA A 12 -2.93 -6.05 -6.07
CA ALA A 12 -2.00 -4.94 -5.90
C ALA A 12 -2.68 -3.67 -5.34
N VAL A 13 -1.88 -2.75 -4.81
CA VAL A 13 -2.30 -1.43 -4.30
C VAL A 13 -1.26 -0.37 -4.64
N SER A 14 -1.68 0.89 -4.69
CA SER A 14 -0.77 2.02 -4.88
C SER A 14 -0.78 2.93 -3.64
N PHE A 15 0.39 3.21 -3.11
CA PHE A 15 0.58 4.11 -1.97
C PHE A 15 0.90 5.52 -2.42
N ARG A 16 0.30 6.48 -1.72
CA ARG A 16 0.61 7.90 -1.87
C ARG A 16 1.14 8.42 -0.54
N PHE A 17 2.40 8.81 -0.52
CA PHE A 17 3.04 9.31 0.69
C PHE A 17 2.88 10.82 0.80
N ARG A 18 2.96 11.33 2.03
CA ARG A 18 2.76 12.76 2.33
C ARG A 18 3.85 13.66 1.74
N ASP A 19 5.03 13.09 1.47
CA ASP A 19 6.14 13.75 0.79
C ASP A 19 5.88 14.00 -0.71
N GLY A 20 4.75 13.51 -1.24
CA GLY A 20 4.38 13.64 -2.66
C GLY A 20 4.87 12.49 -3.52
N THR A 21 5.67 11.57 -2.96
CA THR A 21 6.07 10.33 -3.62
C THR A 21 4.91 9.34 -3.73
N GLN A 22 4.91 8.55 -4.80
CA GLN A 22 3.90 7.53 -5.05
C GLN A 22 4.60 6.21 -5.32
N ARG A 23 4.12 5.12 -4.73
CA ARG A 23 4.58 3.75 -5.01
C ARG A 23 3.41 2.98 -5.56
N ASN A 24 3.44 2.72 -6.86
CA ASN A 24 2.32 2.10 -7.56
C ASN A 24 2.52 0.59 -7.71
N SER A 25 1.42 -0.14 -7.84
CA SER A 25 1.42 -1.58 -8.17
C SER A 25 2.19 -2.45 -7.17
N ILE A 26 2.04 -2.17 -5.88
CA ILE A 26 2.61 -2.99 -4.80
C ILE A 26 1.69 -4.18 -4.55
N PRO A 27 2.18 -5.43 -4.60
CA PRO A 27 1.38 -6.60 -4.25
C PRO A 27 0.78 -6.48 -2.85
N ILE A 28 -0.46 -6.93 -2.66
CA ILE A 28 -1.18 -6.82 -1.39
C ILE A 28 -0.43 -7.51 -0.26
N ASP A 29 0.11 -8.72 -0.47
CA ASP A 29 0.92 -9.41 0.54
C ASP A 29 2.13 -8.57 0.98
N GLN A 30 2.86 -8.00 0.02
CA GLN A 30 4.01 -7.14 0.31
C GLN A 30 3.60 -5.84 1.02
N ALA A 31 2.47 -5.25 0.62
CA ALA A 31 1.90 -4.07 1.25
C ALA A 31 1.53 -4.35 2.71
N ILE A 32 0.90 -5.49 2.99
CA ILE A 32 0.54 -5.90 4.35
C ILE A 32 1.79 -6.08 5.21
N GLU A 33 2.82 -6.77 4.70
CA GLU A 33 4.08 -6.95 5.44
C GLU A 33 4.75 -5.61 5.77
N GLU A 34 4.88 -4.68 4.80
CA GLU A 34 5.46 -3.35 5.03
C GLU A 34 4.67 -2.54 6.06
N ILE A 35 3.33 -2.55 5.99
CA ILE A 35 2.47 -1.83 6.95
C ILE A 35 2.61 -2.43 8.34
N VAL A 36 2.53 -3.76 8.47
CA VAL A 36 2.63 -4.43 9.77
C VAL A 36 4.02 -4.23 10.38
N ALA A 37 5.08 -4.27 9.58
CA ALA A 37 6.44 -3.97 10.02
C ALA A 37 6.54 -2.52 10.53
N SER A 38 6.00 -1.56 9.79
CA SER A 38 6.00 -0.14 10.16
C SER A 38 5.23 0.14 11.46
N ILE A 39 4.05 -0.48 11.62
CA ILE A 39 3.24 -0.38 12.85
C ILE A 39 3.98 -1.00 14.04
N LYS A 40 4.57 -2.20 13.87
CA LYS A 40 5.36 -2.86 14.94
C LYS A 40 6.59 -2.05 15.33
N GLY A 41 7.24 -1.41 14.37
CA GLY A 41 8.39 -0.53 14.60
C GLY A 41 8.06 0.85 15.17
N ARG A 42 6.77 1.24 15.21
CA ARG A 42 6.32 2.62 15.49
C ARG A 42 7.03 3.67 14.62
N VAL A 43 7.42 3.31 13.39
CA VAL A 43 8.00 4.24 12.43
C VAL A 43 6.88 4.73 11.53
N GLN A 44 6.73 6.05 11.43
CA GLN A 44 5.68 6.66 10.61
C GLN A 44 6.04 6.51 9.13
N VAL A 45 5.18 5.81 8.38
CA VAL A 45 5.18 5.75 6.90
C VAL A 45 4.53 6.99 6.31
#